data_AF-A0A0E9PT59-F1
#
_entry.id   AF-A0A0E9PT59-F1
#
_cell.length_a   1.000
_cell.length_b   1.000
_cell.length_c   1.000
_cell.angle_alpha   90.00
_cell.angle_beta   90.00
_cell.angle_gamma   90.00
#
_symmetry.space_group_name_H-M   'P 1'
#
loop_
_entity.id
_entity.type
_entity.pdbx_description
1 polymer ?
#
loop_
_entity_poly.entity_id
_entity_poly.type
_entity_poly.pdbx_seq_one_letter_code
_entity_poly.pdbx_strand_id
1 'polypeptide(L)'
;MTTTGPLSTQAKVLKDIINLGSYNYLGFAENTGRCSEAAAEVTKSTELGVSSTRQEMGNLGMHEELEKLVAKIPGSGVCHDLWHGFATNSMNIPALVGKV
;
A
#
# COMPACT_ATOMS: atom_id res chain seq x y z
N MET A 1 14.72 16.58 35.00
CA MET A 1 13.36 16.67 34.43
C MET A 1 13.17 15.52 33.45
N THR A 2 12.69 14.40 33.95
CA THR A 2 12.32 13.23 33.14
C THR A 2 10.79 13.23 33.03
N THR A 3 10.26 13.65 31.89
CA THR A 3 8.83 13.51 31.58
C THR A 3 8.59 12.10 31.06
N THR A 4 8.48 11.13 31.97
CA THR A 4 7.85 9.84 31.68
C THR A 4 6.33 10.01 31.72
N GLY A 5 5.76 10.47 30.62
CA GLY A 5 4.33 10.37 30.34
C GLY A 5 4.11 9.36 29.23
N PRO A 6 3.14 8.43 29.32
CA PRO A 6 2.84 7.57 28.20
C PRO A 6 2.21 8.41 27.08
N LEU A 7 2.95 8.59 25.98
CA LEU A 7 2.39 8.98 24.68
C LEU A 7 1.60 7.77 24.13
N SER A 8 0.47 7.49 24.75
CA SER A 8 -0.47 6.46 24.31
C SER A 8 -1.71 7.16 23.77
N THR A 9 -1.62 7.73 22.58
CA THR A 9 -2.79 7.96 21.73
C THR A 9 -3.33 6.60 21.29
N GLN A 10 -3.96 5.88 22.22
CA GLN A 10 -4.75 4.71 21.89
C GLN A 10 -5.98 5.19 21.14
N ALA A 11 -6.04 4.87 19.85
CA ALA A 11 -7.25 5.05 19.06
C ALA A 11 -8.39 4.28 19.76
N LYS A 12 -9.43 4.99 20.18
CA LYS A 12 -10.59 4.38 20.82
C LYS A 12 -11.37 3.61 19.76
N VAL A 13 -11.37 2.28 19.86
CA VAL A 13 -12.23 1.44 19.02
C VAL A 13 -13.67 1.63 19.49
N LEU A 14 -14.47 2.30 18.67
CA LEU A 14 -15.89 2.48 18.91
C LEU A 14 -16.65 1.35 18.23
N LYS A 15 -17.50 0.66 18.98
CA LYS A 15 -18.40 -0.38 18.45
C LYS A 15 -19.72 0.25 18.03
N ASP A 16 -20.42 -0.39 17.10
CA ASP A 16 -21.75 0.02 16.61
C ASP A 16 -21.80 1.42 15.96
N ILE A 17 -20.72 1.82 15.29
CA ILE A 17 -20.64 3.06 14.50
C ILE A 17 -20.44 2.73 13.03
N ILE A 18 -21.14 3.49 12.16
CA ILE A 18 -20.95 3.43 10.71
C ILE A 18 -19.83 4.39 10.30
N ASN A 19 -18.76 3.86 9.71
CA ASN A 19 -17.66 4.67 9.18
C ASN A 19 -17.97 5.16 7.76
N LEU A 20 -18.43 6.41 7.64
CA LEU A 20 -18.69 7.07 6.35
C LEU A 20 -17.49 7.87 5.81
N GLY A 21 -16.38 7.92 6.55
CA GLY A 21 -15.21 8.73 6.21
C GLY A 21 -14.04 7.94 5.63
N SER A 22 -14.16 6.61 5.51
CA SER A 22 -13.10 5.77 4.94
C SER A 22 -13.14 5.73 3.42
N TYR A 23 -11.99 5.46 2.81
CA TYR A 23 -11.85 5.18 1.37
C TYR A 23 -12.03 3.68 1.04
N ASN A 24 -12.59 2.88 1.95
CA ASN A 24 -12.79 1.44 1.77
C ASN A 24 -14.10 1.13 1.02
N TYR A 25 -14.21 1.59 -0.23
CA TYR A 25 -15.47 1.56 -1.00
C TYR A 25 -16.03 0.16 -1.24
N LEU A 26 -15.16 -0.84 -1.44
CA LEU A 26 -15.55 -2.22 -1.75
C LEU A 26 -15.44 -3.16 -0.54
N GLY A 27 -15.03 -2.66 0.63
CA GLY A 27 -14.90 -3.51 1.82
C GLY A 27 -13.70 -4.47 1.80
N PHE A 28 -12.66 -4.24 0.97
CA PHE A 28 -11.51 -5.15 0.92
C PHE A 28 -10.51 -4.98 2.06
N ALA A 29 -10.59 -3.87 2.80
CA ALA A 29 -9.72 -3.58 3.94
C ALA A 29 -10.27 -4.06 5.30
N GLU A 30 -11.21 -5.00 5.30
CA GLU A 30 -11.73 -5.60 6.54
C GLU A 30 -10.67 -6.46 7.24
N ASN A 31 -10.75 -6.54 8.58
CA ASN A 31 -9.79 -7.31 9.40
C ASN A 31 -9.95 -8.83 9.25
N THR A 32 -11.00 -9.29 8.57
CA THR A 32 -11.32 -10.70 8.39
C THR A 32 -11.75 -10.95 6.95
N GLY A 33 -11.47 -12.15 6.44
CA GLY A 33 -11.84 -12.57 5.10
C GLY A 33 -10.63 -12.74 4.18
N ARG A 34 -10.93 -13.01 2.91
CA ARG A 34 -9.94 -13.48 1.93
C ARG A 34 -8.75 -12.53 1.75
N CYS A 35 -8.97 -11.22 1.76
CA CYS A 35 -7.90 -10.24 1.59
C CYS A 35 -6.94 -10.21 2.79
N SER A 36 -7.48 -10.17 4.02
CA SER A 36 -6.65 -10.17 5.24
C SER A 36 -5.92 -11.49 5.44
N GLU A 37 -6.57 -12.63 5.14
CA GLU A 37 -5.97 -13.95 5.24
C GLU A 37 -4.85 -14.14 4.21
N ALA A 38 -5.08 -13.77 2.95
CA ALA A 38 -4.05 -13.85 1.91
C ALA A 38 -2.84 -12.97 2.24
N ALA A 39 -3.07 -11.75 2.72
CA ALA A 39 -2.00 -10.86 3.15
C ALA A 39 -1.21 -11.46 4.34
N ALA A 40 -1.89 -12.07 5.31
CA ALA A 40 -1.24 -12.70 6.45
C ALA A 40 -0.40 -13.93 6.04
N GLU A 41 -0.91 -14.78 5.14
CA GLU A 41 -0.19 -15.95 4.65
C GLU A 41 1.07 -15.56 3.85
N VAL A 42 0.94 -14.60 2.94
CA VAL A 42 2.10 -14.09 2.20
C VAL A 42 3.12 -13.52 3.18
N THR A 43 2.69 -12.68 4.13
CA THR A 43 3.56 -12.09 5.17
C THR A 43 4.30 -13.12 6.03
N LYS A 44 3.74 -14.32 6.24
CA LYS A 44 4.43 -15.41 6.95
C LYS A 44 5.50 -16.07 6.08
N SER A 45 5.25 -16.16 4.78
CA SER A 45 6.12 -16.84 3.82
C SER A 45 7.22 -15.94 3.23
N THR A 46 7.00 -14.62 3.22
CA THR A 46 7.90 -13.62 2.66
C THR A 46 8.44 -12.71 3.76
N GLU A 47 9.65 -12.19 3.59
CA GLU A 47 10.17 -11.15 4.46
C GLU A 47 9.29 -9.90 4.41
N LEU A 48 9.23 -9.13 5.51
CA LEU A 48 8.28 -8.01 5.73
C LEU A 48 8.45 -6.80 4.79
N GLY A 49 9.41 -6.85 3.85
CA GLY A 49 9.68 -5.82 2.86
C GLY A 49 11.15 -5.79 2.45
N VAL A 50 11.46 -5.06 1.38
CA VAL A 50 12.85 -4.87 0.93
C VAL A 50 13.34 -3.47 1.29
N SER A 51 14.50 -3.39 1.94
CA SER A 51 15.15 -2.13 2.31
C SER A 51 16.03 -1.56 1.20
N SER A 52 15.69 -1.80 -0.07
CA SER A 52 16.45 -1.36 -1.25
C SER A 52 15.49 -0.83 -2.31
N THR A 53 16.01 0.01 -3.21
CA THR A 53 15.21 0.56 -4.32
C THR A 53 15.02 -0.49 -5.41
N ARG A 54 13.98 -0.33 -6.25
CA ARG A 54 13.77 -1.23 -7.39
C ARG A 54 14.92 -1.23 -8.40
N GLN A 55 15.71 -0.16 -8.46
CA GLN A 55 16.87 -0.08 -9.36
C GLN A 55 18.04 -0.97 -8.90
N GLU A 56 18.04 -1.39 -7.64
CA GLU A 56 19.07 -2.22 -7.04
C GLU A 56 18.51 -3.63 -6.75
N MET A 57 18.33 -3.98 -5.47
CA MET A 57 17.86 -5.30 -5.02
C MET A 57 16.41 -5.26 -4.53
N GLY A 58 15.72 -4.12 -4.67
CA GLY A 58 14.35 -3.90 -4.21
C GLY A 58 13.24 -4.51 -5.07
N ASN A 59 13.55 -5.01 -6.27
CA ASN A 59 12.53 -5.49 -7.19
C ASN A 59 12.21 -6.98 -6.97
N LEU A 60 11.18 -7.25 -6.17
CA LEU A 60 10.65 -8.61 -5.93
C LEU A 60 9.71 -9.06 -7.05
N GLY A 61 9.62 -10.37 -7.28
CA GLY A 61 8.70 -10.96 -8.26
C GLY A 61 7.22 -10.63 -8.00
N MET A 62 6.83 -10.43 -6.73
CA MET A 62 5.47 -9.99 -6.37
C MET A 62 5.09 -8.64 -6.98
N HIS A 63 6.06 -7.74 -7.18
CA HIS A 63 5.81 -6.46 -7.84
C HIS A 63 5.46 -6.66 -9.31
N GLU A 64 6.23 -7.49 -10.03
CA GLU A 64 5.94 -7.78 -11.43
C GLU A 64 4.58 -8.46 -11.62
N GLU A 65 4.21 -9.37 -10.71
CA GLU A 65 2.90 -10.02 -10.73
C GLU A 65 1.78 -9.00 -10.51
N LEU A 66 1.95 -8.08 -9.56
CA LEU A 66 1.02 -6.99 -9.31
C LEU A 66 0.88 -6.09 -10.54
N GLU A 67 1.98 -5.65 -11.14
CA GLU A 67 1.98 -4.82 -12.35
C GLU A 67 1.24 -5.49 -13.51
N LYS A 68 1.50 -6.78 -13.75
CA LYS A 68 0.80 -7.56 -14.79
C LYS A 68 -0.69 -7.69 -14.50
N LEU A 69 -1.10 -7.82 -13.25
CA LEU A 69 -2.52 -7.88 -12.86
C LEU A 69 -3.19 -6.52 -13.04
N VAL A 70 -2.56 -5.44 -12.57
CA VAL A 70 -3.11 -4.09 -12.67
C VAL A 70 -3.21 -3.66 -14.12
N ALA A 71 -2.23 -3.96 -14.97
CA ALA A 71 -2.26 -3.65 -16.41
C ALA A 71 -3.47 -4.28 -17.14
N LYS A 72 -3.92 -5.46 -16.70
CA LYS A 72 -5.08 -6.15 -17.30
C LYS A 72 -6.41 -5.46 -17.02
N ILE A 73 -6.54 -4.71 -15.92
CA ILE A 73 -7.80 -4.08 -15.52
C ILE A 73 -8.24 -2.97 -16.50
N PRO A 74 -7.40 -1.96 -16.81
CA PRO A 74 -7.72 -0.95 -17.82
C PRO A 74 -7.42 -1.41 -19.25
N GLY A 75 -6.74 -2.55 -19.43
CA GLY A 75 -6.26 -3.03 -20.73
C GLY A 75 -5.00 -2.30 -21.23
N SER A 76 -4.20 -1.72 -20.34
CA SER A 76 -2.92 -1.11 -20.71
C SER A 76 -1.87 -2.20 -20.96
N GLY A 77 -0.98 -1.99 -21.94
CA GLY A 77 0.07 -2.96 -22.27
C GLY A 77 1.17 -3.07 -21.20
N VAL A 78 1.33 -2.04 -20.37
CA VAL A 78 2.33 -1.94 -19.30
C VAL A 78 1.75 -1.18 -18.09
N CYS A 79 2.23 -1.51 -16.89
CA CYS A 79 1.93 -0.81 -15.64
C CYS A 79 3.20 -0.84 -14.78
N HIS A 80 3.47 0.23 -14.04
CA HIS A 80 4.54 0.27 -13.04
C HIS A 80 3.95 0.65 -11.69
N ASP A 81 4.18 -0.17 -10.67
CA ASP A 81 3.61 0.07 -9.35
C ASP A 81 4.48 1.04 -8.53
N LEU A 82 3.84 2.00 -7.87
CA LEU A 82 4.48 2.96 -6.98
C LEU A 82 3.79 2.89 -5.62
N TRP A 83 4.59 3.04 -4.56
CA TRP A 83 4.13 2.82 -3.18
C TRP A 83 2.91 3.66 -2.77
N HIS A 84 2.73 4.86 -3.36
CA HIS A 84 1.57 5.73 -3.10
C HIS A 84 1.02 6.36 -4.39
N GLY A 85 -0.31 6.53 -4.44
CA GLY A 85 -0.99 7.24 -5.54
C GLY A 85 -0.54 8.70 -5.68
N PHE A 86 -0.24 9.38 -4.56
CA PHE A 86 0.35 10.72 -4.59
C PHE A 86 1.71 10.73 -5.30
N ALA A 87 2.61 9.82 -4.90
CA ALA A 87 3.95 9.71 -5.47
C ALA A 87 3.90 9.40 -6.97
N THR A 88 2.91 8.60 -7.40
CA THR A 88 2.69 8.30 -8.82
C THR A 88 2.48 9.57 -9.64
N ASN A 89 1.63 10.49 -9.16
CA ASN A 89 1.36 11.74 -9.87
C ASN A 89 2.49 12.75 -9.71
N SER A 90 2.98 12.94 -8.49
CA SER A 90 3.96 13.97 -8.17
C SER A 90 5.36 13.67 -8.72
N MET A 91 5.68 12.43 -9.05
CA MET A 91 6.97 12.08 -9.65
C MET A 91 6.86 11.97 -11.18
N ASN A 92 5.80 11.34 -11.70
CA ASN A 92 5.71 11.08 -13.14
C ASN A 92 5.25 12.29 -13.95
N ILE A 93 4.28 13.07 -13.46
CA ILE A 93 3.80 14.25 -14.21
C ILE A 93 4.94 15.24 -14.45
N PRO A 94 5.72 15.65 -13.42
CA PRO A 94 6.81 16.59 -13.61
C PRO A 94 7.91 16.03 -14.53
N ALA A 95 8.21 14.73 -14.42
CA ALA A 95 9.17 14.04 -15.29
C ALA A 95 8.73 14.02 -16.77
N LEU A 96 7.43 13.85 -17.05
CA LEU A 96 6.89 13.83 -18.41
C LEU A 96 6.77 15.23 -19.03
N VAL A 97 6.46 16.25 -18.22
CA VAL A 97 6.29 17.63 -18.70
C VAL A 97 7.57 18.46 -18.62
N GLY A 98 8.69 17.86 -18.23
CA GLY A 98 10.01 18.51 -18.17
C GLY A 98 10.11 19.62 -17.12
N LYS A 99 9.30 19.54 -16.06
CA LYS A 99 9.36 20.48 -14.94
C LYS A 99 9.98 19.75 -13.76
N VAL A 100 11.22 20.05 -13.44
CA VAL A 100 11.93 19.51 -12.27
C VAL A 100 12.35 20.68 -11.40
#